data_AF-A0A0F7VFY0-F1
#
_entry.id   AF-A0A0F7VFY0-F1
#
_cell.length_a   1.000
_cell.length_b   1.000
_cell.length_c   1.000
_cell.angle_alpha   90.00
_cell.angle_beta   90.00
_cell.angle_gamma   90.00
#
_symmetry.space_group_name_H-M   'P 1'
#
loop_
_entity.id
_entity.type
_entity.pdbx_description
1 polymer ?
#
loop_
_entity_poly.entity_id
_entity_poly.type
_entity_poly.pdbx_seq_one_letter_code
_entity_poly.pdbx_strand_id
1 'polypeptide(L)'
;MSFPESRPCTTFPRSENLRPPDKQINPGSQMQNVLGQPERSSDHSQNSDLNLRQSNKTDGDNHATYKRAADSDNARNKRHVTQFLKESSPWTSYKRFAALGPSETTLLAVAWNPITSIVAVKEHRVLDAKSLRELIPTSHVNIVKLKDAYYWSGRCFLGYERMHISLEQLCACNTIEDIHIATICRETLSGLLYICNELKASYTTTLYDNIFLTDTGIVKIGNVGRSMISTPSAKQEGQNDAVGKLILRMAQPGVTFKNPDEYKLRYPERWSKDLVEFHRATGAVSVTDLHKGL
;
A
#
# COMPACT_ATOMS: atom_id res chain seq x y z
N MET A 1 -13.07 -12.43 -34.59
CA MET A 1 -12.63 -13.29 -33.47
C MET A 1 -13.35 -12.83 -32.21
N SER A 2 -14.32 -13.63 -31.76
CA SER A 2 -15.16 -13.36 -30.60
C SER A 2 -14.44 -13.89 -29.35
N PHE A 3 -14.19 -13.03 -28.36
CA PHE A 3 -13.62 -13.45 -27.08
C PHE A 3 -14.71 -14.02 -26.18
N PRO A 4 -14.42 -15.06 -25.37
CA PRO A 4 -15.42 -15.69 -24.51
C PRO A 4 -15.83 -14.75 -23.37
N GLU A 5 -17.12 -14.76 -23.07
CA GLU A 5 -17.74 -14.01 -21.97
C GLU A 5 -17.02 -14.25 -20.64
N SER A 6 -16.92 -13.15 -19.88
CA SER A 6 -16.28 -13.09 -18.58
C SER A 6 -16.84 -14.14 -17.62
N ARG A 7 -16.02 -15.11 -17.22
CA ARG A 7 -16.31 -15.94 -16.06
C ARG A 7 -16.47 -15.04 -14.82
N PRO A 8 -17.45 -15.31 -13.93
CA PRO A 8 -17.63 -14.53 -12.71
C PRO A 8 -16.38 -14.62 -11.83
N CYS A 9 -15.96 -13.47 -11.31
CA CYS A 9 -14.88 -13.36 -10.36
C CYS A 9 -15.28 -14.11 -9.08
N THR A 10 -14.36 -14.86 -8.46
CA THR A 10 -14.65 -15.49 -7.17
C THR A 10 -14.81 -14.41 -6.11
N THR A 11 -16.01 -14.27 -5.56
CA THR A 11 -16.26 -13.44 -4.37
C THR A 11 -15.85 -14.24 -3.14
N PHE A 12 -14.99 -13.65 -2.29
CA PHE A 12 -14.66 -14.25 -1.00
C PHE A 12 -15.89 -14.15 -0.07
N PRO A 13 -16.17 -15.19 0.74
CA PRO A 13 -17.28 -15.16 1.67
C PRO A 13 -17.13 -14.02 2.68
N ARG A 14 -18.20 -13.24 2.87
CA ARG A 14 -18.26 -12.17 3.88
C ARG A 14 -18.18 -12.78 5.28
N SER A 15 -17.63 -12.04 6.25
CA SER A 15 -17.63 -12.44 7.68
C SER A 15 -19.05 -12.70 8.21
N GLU A 16 -20.05 -12.03 7.65
CA GLU A 16 -21.47 -12.23 7.90
C GLU A 16 -21.96 -13.65 7.56
N ASN A 17 -21.30 -14.32 6.60
CA ASN A 17 -21.65 -15.66 6.12
C ASN A 17 -20.93 -16.78 6.90
N LEU A 18 -20.10 -16.44 7.88
CA LEU A 18 -19.38 -17.40 8.72
C LEU A 18 -20.09 -17.68 10.06
N ARG A 19 -21.33 -17.21 10.24
CA ARG A 19 -22.12 -17.58 11.42
C ARG A 19 -22.50 -19.06 11.34
N PRO A 20 -22.09 -19.90 12.31
CA PRO A 20 -22.66 -21.23 12.44
C PRO A 20 -24.17 -21.09 12.67
N PRO A 21 -25.00 -22.01 12.14
CA PRO A 21 -26.42 -22.02 12.49
C PRO A 21 -26.57 -22.13 14.01
N ASP A 22 -27.37 -21.24 14.59
CA ASP A 22 -27.67 -21.18 16.01
C ASP A 22 -28.14 -22.56 16.50
N LYS A 23 -27.24 -23.30 17.16
CA LYS A 23 -27.65 -24.44 17.97
C LYS A 23 -28.26 -23.87 19.24
N GLN A 24 -29.58 -23.99 19.37
CA GLN A 24 -30.29 -23.83 20.64
C GLN A 24 -29.61 -24.71 21.69
N ILE A 25 -28.97 -24.09 22.67
CA ILE A 25 -28.39 -24.76 23.83
C ILE A 25 -29.50 -24.91 24.87
N ASN A 26 -29.96 -26.14 25.07
CA ASN A 26 -30.74 -26.53 26.25
C ASN A 26 -29.85 -26.50 27.50
N PRO A 27 -30.26 -25.86 28.61
CA PRO A 27 -29.51 -25.87 29.84
C PRO A 27 -29.87 -27.12 30.65
N GLY A 28 -28.96 -28.09 30.71
CA GLY A 28 -29.11 -29.21 31.63
C GLY A 28 -28.27 -30.41 31.24
N SER A 29 -27.01 -30.44 31.64
CA SER A 29 -26.26 -31.66 32.01
C SER A 29 -24.90 -31.29 32.59
N GLN A 30 -24.65 -31.81 33.78
CA GLN A 30 -23.45 -31.65 34.60
C GLN A 30 -22.42 -32.78 34.30
N MET A 31 -21.15 -32.46 34.62
CA MET A 31 -19.99 -33.32 34.93
C MET A 31 -19.38 -34.19 33.82
N GLN A 32 -18.06 -34.01 33.55
CA GLN A 32 -16.98 -34.74 34.24
C GLN A 32 -15.58 -34.31 33.75
N ASN A 33 -14.64 -34.28 34.71
CA ASN A 33 -13.20 -34.09 34.57
C ASN A 33 -12.52 -35.18 33.74
N VAL A 34 -11.47 -34.84 32.98
CA VAL A 34 -10.25 -35.66 32.88
C VAL A 34 -9.02 -34.76 32.70
N LEU A 35 -8.12 -34.83 33.68
CA LEU A 35 -6.71 -34.41 33.64
C LEU A 35 -5.90 -35.44 32.82
N GLY A 36 -4.92 -35.00 32.03
CA GLY A 36 -3.92 -35.87 31.41
C GLY A 36 -2.80 -35.08 30.76
N GLN A 37 -1.64 -35.09 31.42
CA GLN A 37 -0.42 -34.34 31.12
C GLN A 37 0.54 -35.11 30.15
N PRO A 38 1.75 -34.60 29.83
CA PRO A 38 2.40 -34.67 28.50
C PRO A 38 3.57 -35.65 28.39
N GLU A 39 4.01 -35.96 27.16
CA GLU A 39 5.32 -36.50 26.78
C GLU A 39 5.51 -36.21 25.26
N ARG A 40 6.68 -36.06 24.62
CA ARG A 40 8.09 -36.03 24.99
C ARG A 40 8.86 -35.46 23.78
N SER A 41 10.02 -34.90 24.11
CA SER A 41 11.19 -34.57 23.28
C SER A 41 11.68 -35.67 22.32
N SER A 42 12.26 -35.26 21.19
CA SER A 42 13.54 -35.81 20.72
C SER A 42 14.18 -34.93 19.65
N ASP A 43 15.39 -34.44 19.98
CA ASP A 43 16.44 -33.97 19.08
C ASP A 43 16.74 -34.96 17.96
N HIS A 44 17.20 -34.46 16.80
CA HIS A 44 18.37 -35.00 16.10
C HIS A 44 18.93 -33.99 15.08
N SER A 45 20.13 -33.50 15.39
CA SER A 45 21.07 -32.83 14.49
C SER A 45 21.51 -33.77 13.36
N GLN A 46 21.86 -33.23 12.18
CA GLN A 46 23.15 -33.51 11.54
C GLN A 46 23.45 -32.61 10.34
N ASN A 47 24.70 -32.13 10.34
CA ASN A 47 25.43 -31.42 9.30
C ASN A 47 25.52 -32.20 7.98
N SER A 48 25.69 -31.48 6.87
CA SER A 48 26.78 -31.78 5.93
C SER A 48 27.09 -30.59 5.01
N ASP A 49 28.30 -30.06 5.21
CA ASP A 49 29.05 -29.27 4.24
C ASP A 49 29.40 -30.13 3.02
N LEU A 50 29.34 -29.56 1.81
CA LEU A 50 30.22 -29.93 0.71
C LEU A 50 30.53 -28.70 -0.15
N ASN A 51 31.77 -28.24 -0.02
CA ASN A 51 32.47 -27.38 -0.97
C ASN A 51 32.76 -28.14 -2.27
N LEU A 52 32.65 -27.48 -3.44
CA LEU A 52 33.60 -27.72 -4.53
C LEU A 52 33.81 -26.47 -5.38
N ARG A 53 35.06 -25.98 -5.36
CA ARG A 53 35.67 -25.06 -6.33
C ARG A 53 35.70 -25.69 -7.72
N GLN A 54 35.61 -24.88 -8.77
CA GLN A 54 36.73 -24.72 -9.72
C GLN A 54 36.53 -23.55 -10.70
N SER A 55 37.64 -22.84 -10.89
CA SER A 55 37.96 -21.72 -11.78
C SER A 55 38.18 -22.16 -13.23
N ASN A 56 38.11 -21.21 -14.18
CA ASN A 56 39.17 -21.02 -15.20
C ASN A 56 39.09 -19.66 -15.93
N LYS A 57 40.29 -19.09 -16.16
CA LYS A 57 40.67 -17.91 -16.96
C LYS A 57 41.05 -18.32 -18.40
N THR A 58 40.98 -17.36 -19.33
CA THR A 58 42.06 -16.81 -20.24
C THR A 58 41.37 -16.07 -21.40
N ASP A 59 41.55 -14.75 -21.57
CA ASP A 59 42.60 -13.99 -22.28
C ASP A 59 42.57 -14.09 -23.83
N GLY A 60 42.61 -12.92 -24.51
CA GLY A 60 42.83 -12.81 -25.95
C GLY A 60 42.52 -11.44 -26.59
N ASP A 61 43.54 -10.59 -26.71
CA ASP A 61 43.63 -9.30 -27.40
C ASP A 61 43.39 -9.35 -28.94
N ASN A 62 42.94 -8.24 -29.55
CA ASN A 62 43.64 -7.61 -30.70
C ASN A 62 43.04 -6.28 -31.20
N HIS A 63 43.98 -5.38 -31.51
CA HIS A 63 43.90 -4.03 -32.09
C HIS A 63 43.29 -3.92 -33.51
N ALA A 64 42.63 -2.80 -33.83
CA ALA A 64 42.93 -1.98 -35.03
C ALA A 64 42.12 -0.66 -35.09
N THR A 65 42.82 0.40 -35.50
CA THR A 65 42.45 1.82 -35.55
C THR A 65 41.83 2.20 -36.90
N TYR A 66 40.76 3.01 -36.93
CA TYR A 66 40.46 3.90 -38.08
C TYR A 66 39.86 5.24 -37.60
N LYS A 67 40.35 6.33 -38.19
CA LYS A 67 40.01 7.73 -37.91
C LYS A 67 39.19 8.31 -39.07
N ARG A 68 38.16 9.11 -38.71
CA ARG A 68 37.42 10.15 -39.47
C ARG A 68 36.35 9.72 -40.49
N ALA A 69 35.10 10.13 -40.24
CA ALA A 69 34.51 11.35 -40.80
C ALA A 69 33.24 11.72 -40.00
N ALA A 70 33.03 13.03 -39.79
CA ALA A 70 31.88 13.61 -39.13
C ALA A 70 30.64 13.59 -40.05
N ASP A 71 29.48 13.82 -39.42
CA ASP A 71 28.16 14.11 -39.99
C ASP A 71 27.23 12.91 -40.28
N SER A 72 26.46 12.52 -39.25
CA SER A 72 24.98 12.46 -39.30
C SER A 72 24.33 11.79 -38.07
N ASP A 73 24.93 11.91 -36.87
CA ASP A 73 24.43 11.27 -35.64
C ASP A 73 23.28 11.98 -34.92
N ASN A 74 22.46 12.77 -35.63
CA ASN A 74 21.39 13.57 -35.00
C ASN A 74 19.97 13.02 -35.15
N ALA A 75 19.80 11.73 -35.50
CA ALA A 75 18.48 11.17 -35.83
C ALA A 75 17.99 10.01 -34.94
N ARG A 76 18.70 9.57 -33.89
CA ARG A 76 18.33 8.32 -33.18
C ARG A 76 18.11 8.36 -31.67
N ASN A 77 18.13 9.52 -31.01
CA ASN A 77 17.78 9.61 -29.60
C ASN A 77 16.57 10.51 -29.33
N LYS A 78 15.47 10.31 -30.06
CA LYS A 78 14.15 10.59 -29.50
C LYS A 78 13.81 9.46 -28.54
N ARG A 79 14.26 9.58 -27.28
CA ARG A 79 13.70 8.80 -26.17
C ARG A 79 12.18 8.98 -26.26
N HIS A 80 11.48 7.94 -26.69
CA HIS A 80 10.04 7.84 -26.46
C HIS A 80 9.87 7.92 -24.96
N VAL A 81 9.52 9.10 -24.44
CA VAL A 81 8.92 9.21 -23.12
C VAL A 81 7.59 8.48 -23.29
N THR A 82 7.59 7.19 -22.96
CA THR A 82 6.38 6.39 -22.93
C THR A 82 5.44 7.08 -21.95
N GLN A 83 4.33 7.58 -22.47
CA GLN A 83 3.27 8.17 -21.67
C GLN A 83 2.86 7.14 -20.60
N PHE A 84 2.99 7.52 -19.33
CA PHE A 84 2.70 6.61 -18.20
C PHE A 84 1.24 6.13 -18.22
N LEU A 85 0.33 7.03 -18.63
CA LEU A 85 -1.07 6.73 -18.90
C LEU A 85 -1.22 6.01 -20.25
N LYS A 86 -1.81 4.82 -20.23
CA LYS A 86 -2.10 4.02 -21.41
C LYS A 86 -3.58 4.16 -21.79
N GLU A 87 -3.87 4.52 -23.03
CA GLU A 87 -5.25 4.61 -23.57
C GLU A 87 -5.76 3.22 -24.00
N SER A 88 -5.79 2.28 -23.06
CA SER A 88 -6.21 0.90 -23.31
C SER A 88 -6.80 0.26 -22.06
N SER A 89 -7.47 -0.87 -22.23
CA SER A 89 -8.00 -1.62 -21.09
C SER A 89 -6.85 -2.19 -20.25
N PRO A 90 -6.88 -2.06 -18.90
CA PRO A 90 -5.88 -2.68 -18.02
C PRO A 90 -5.84 -4.22 -18.20
N TRP A 91 -6.93 -4.81 -18.67
CA TRP A 91 -7.06 -6.27 -18.86
C TRP A 91 -6.28 -6.80 -20.06
N THR A 92 -5.72 -5.92 -20.89
CA THR A 92 -4.70 -6.29 -21.87
C THR A 92 -3.37 -6.65 -21.20
N SER A 93 -3.09 -6.06 -20.04
CA SER A 93 -1.83 -6.20 -19.29
C SER A 93 -1.97 -7.03 -18.01
N TYR A 94 -3.20 -7.25 -17.54
CA TYR A 94 -3.49 -8.05 -16.35
C TYR A 94 -4.59 -9.08 -16.54
N LYS A 95 -4.51 -10.16 -15.75
CA LYS A 95 -5.58 -11.14 -15.56
C LYS A 95 -6.17 -11.01 -14.16
N ARG A 96 -7.37 -10.46 -14.06
CA ARG A 96 -8.11 -10.35 -12.79
C ARG A 96 -8.46 -11.73 -12.22
N PHE A 97 -8.44 -11.87 -10.90
CA PHE A 97 -8.82 -13.11 -10.22
C PHE A 97 -9.60 -12.91 -8.92
N ALA A 98 -9.61 -11.72 -8.31
CA ALA A 98 -10.43 -11.43 -7.14
C ALA A 98 -10.83 -9.95 -7.08
N ALA A 99 -11.90 -9.66 -6.35
CA ALA A 99 -12.32 -8.30 -5.98
C ALA A 99 -12.22 -8.13 -4.46
N LEU A 100 -11.82 -6.94 -4.01
CA LEU A 100 -11.65 -6.59 -2.61
C LEU A 100 -12.55 -5.41 -2.22
N GLY A 101 -13.04 -5.48 -0.98
CA GLY A 101 -13.83 -4.43 -0.33
C GLY A 101 -15.31 -4.41 -0.74
N PRO A 102 -16.16 -3.73 0.03
CA PRO A 102 -17.61 -3.72 -0.20
C PRO A 102 -18.02 -3.06 -1.53
N SER A 103 -17.19 -2.14 -2.02
CA SER A 103 -17.41 -1.43 -3.28
C SER A 103 -16.90 -2.17 -4.51
N GLU A 104 -16.13 -3.26 -4.32
CA GLU A 104 -15.45 -4.02 -5.39
C GLU A 104 -14.58 -3.15 -6.33
N THR A 105 -14.22 -1.93 -5.90
CA THR A 105 -13.44 -0.97 -6.71
C THR A 105 -11.95 -1.28 -6.70
N THR A 106 -11.50 -2.26 -5.90
CA THR A 106 -10.13 -2.76 -5.89
C THR A 106 -10.13 -4.20 -6.39
N LEU A 107 -9.44 -4.45 -7.50
CA LEU A 107 -9.37 -5.74 -8.15
C LEU A 107 -7.95 -6.30 -8.00
N LEU A 108 -7.82 -7.55 -7.56
CA LEU A 108 -6.54 -8.25 -7.61
C LEU A 108 -6.37 -8.90 -8.98
N ALA A 109 -5.17 -8.73 -9.53
CA ALA A 109 -4.83 -9.27 -10.83
C ALA A 109 -3.36 -9.75 -10.88
N VAL A 110 -3.07 -10.65 -11.81
CA VAL A 110 -1.71 -11.08 -12.13
C VAL A 110 -1.25 -10.35 -13.38
N ALA A 111 -0.04 -9.79 -13.37
CA ALA A 111 0.57 -9.21 -14.56
C ALA A 111 1.01 -10.26 -15.57
N TRP A 112 0.77 -10.02 -16.85
CA TRP A 112 1.25 -10.88 -17.93
C TRP A 112 2.76 -10.76 -18.17
N ASN A 113 3.44 -9.75 -17.61
CA ASN A 113 4.89 -9.64 -17.71
C ASN A 113 5.47 -8.70 -16.62
N PRO A 114 6.34 -9.19 -15.71
CA PRO A 114 6.67 -10.60 -15.47
C PRO A 114 5.45 -11.38 -14.92
N ILE A 115 5.24 -12.61 -15.39
CA ILE A 115 4.06 -13.50 -15.20
C ILE A 115 3.79 -13.91 -13.73
N THR A 116 4.38 -13.24 -12.74
CA THR A 116 4.33 -13.67 -11.33
C THR A 116 4.00 -12.55 -10.35
N SER A 117 3.85 -11.31 -10.80
CA SER A 117 3.55 -10.21 -9.87
C SER A 117 2.04 -10.02 -9.72
N ILE A 118 1.56 -10.15 -8.47
CA ILE A 118 0.21 -9.74 -8.10
C ILE A 118 0.19 -8.22 -7.97
N VAL A 119 -0.85 -7.61 -8.54
CA VAL A 119 -1.12 -6.17 -8.48
C VAL A 119 -2.52 -5.91 -7.92
N ALA A 120 -2.69 -4.74 -7.32
CA ALA A 120 -3.99 -4.19 -6.97
C ALA A 120 -4.37 -3.13 -8.01
N VAL A 121 -5.42 -3.38 -8.78
CA VAL A 121 -5.95 -2.43 -9.78
C VAL A 121 -7.16 -1.73 -9.18
N LYS A 122 -7.05 -0.41 -8.97
CA LYS A 122 -8.16 0.41 -8.47
C LYS A 122 -8.85 1.16 -9.59
N GLU A 123 -10.17 1.10 -9.62
CA GLU A 123 -11.00 1.85 -10.56
C GLU A 123 -11.40 3.21 -9.97
N HIS A 124 -11.25 4.26 -10.77
CA HIS A 124 -11.67 5.63 -10.43
C HIS A 124 -12.53 6.23 -11.54
N ARG A 125 -13.61 6.90 -11.12
CA ARG A 125 -14.36 7.80 -12.00
C ARG A 125 -13.57 9.09 -12.14
N VAL A 126 -13.47 9.59 -13.36
CA VAL A 126 -12.73 10.80 -13.69
C VAL A 126 -13.71 11.81 -14.24
N LEU A 127 -13.69 13.03 -13.69
CA LEU A 127 -14.54 14.12 -14.16
C LEU A 127 -13.87 14.91 -15.29
N ASP A 128 -12.54 15.03 -15.25
CA ASP A 128 -11.75 15.72 -16.26
C ASP A 128 -10.57 14.84 -16.71
N ALA A 129 -10.56 14.42 -17.97
CA ALA A 129 -9.48 13.62 -18.53
C ALA A 129 -8.13 14.37 -18.55
N LYS A 130 -8.11 15.71 -18.42
CA LYS A 130 -6.88 16.49 -18.33
C LYS A 130 -6.09 16.19 -17.07
N SER A 131 -6.75 15.93 -15.93
CA SER A 131 -6.04 15.62 -14.68
C SER A 131 -5.27 14.29 -14.75
N LEU A 132 -5.64 13.40 -15.66
CA LEU A 132 -4.91 12.14 -15.90
C LEU A 132 -3.51 12.36 -16.48
N ARG A 133 -3.22 13.54 -17.05
CA ARG A 133 -1.89 13.88 -17.58
C ARG A 133 -0.87 14.12 -16.47
N GLU A 134 -1.32 14.36 -15.24
CA GLU A 134 -0.48 14.56 -14.06
C GLU A 134 -0.02 13.24 -13.44
N LEU A 135 -0.57 12.11 -13.88
CA LEU A 135 -0.16 10.79 -13.40
C LEU A 135 1.27 10.48 -13.80
N ILE A 136 2.10 10.24 -12.79
CA ILE A 136 3.47 9.77 -12.93
C ILE A 136 3.69 8.53 -12.05
N PRO A 137 4.65 7.65 -12.40
CA PRO A 137 5.01 6.54 -11.55
C PRO A 137 5.55 7.06 -10.21
N THR A 138 5.23 6.35 -9.12
CA THR A 138 5.77 6.69 -7.80
C THR A 138 7.01 5.88 -7.47
N SER A 139 7.97 6.50 -6.79
CA SER A 139 9.23 5.87 -6.38
C SER A 139 9.68 6.44 -5.04
N HIS A 140 9.10 5.92 -3.95
CA HIS A 140 9.49 6.25 -2.59
C HIS A 140 9.24 5.05 -1.67
N VAL A 141 10.09 4.85 -0.66
CA VAL A 141 10.00 3.67 0.23
C VAL A 141 8.68 3.66 1.01
N ASN A 142 8.19 4.82 1.43
CA ASN A 142 6.93 4.97 2.18
C ASN A 142 5.71 5.25 1.31
N ILE A 143 5.77 5.00 -0.01
CA ILE A 143 4.62 5.14 -0.91
C ILE A 143 4.38 3.81 -1.60
N VAL A 144 3.11 3.38 -1.64
CA VAL A 144 2.73 2.19 -2.41
C VAL A 144 2.98 2.49 -3.88
N LYS A 145 3.83 1.67 -4.51
CA LYS A 145 4.29 1.89 -5.88
C LYS A 145 3.11 1.85 -6.86
N LEU A 146 2.87 2.97 -7.53
CA LEU A 146 1.97 3.09 -8.68
C LEU A 146 2.75 2.62 -9.90
N LYS A 147 2.44 1.42 -10.38
CA LYS A 147 3.16 0.73 -11.45
C LYS A 147 2.68 1.14 -12.84
N ASP A 148 1.36 1.32 -12.99
CA ASP A 148 0.74 1.57 -14.28
C ASP A 148 -0.54 2.40 -14.12
N ALA A 149 -0.88 3.16 -15.16
CA ALA A 149 -2.15 3.86 -15.27
C ALA A 149 -2.79 3.58 -16.63
N TYR A 150 -4.11 3.39 -16.63
CA TYR A 150 -4.90 3.13 -17.83
C TYR A 150 -6.12 4.05 -17.86
N TYR A 151 -6.49 4.50 -19.06
CA TYR A 151 -7.77 5.16 -19.31
C TYR A 151 -8.54 4.38 -20.37
N TRP A 152 -9.71 3.88 -19.98
CA TRP A 152 -10.54 3.04 -20.84
C TRP A 152 -12.01 3.22 -20.52
N SER A 153 -12.83 3.42 -21.55
CA SER A 153 -14.29 3.61 -21.46
C SER A 153 -14.71 4.64 -20.40
N GLY A 154 -14.06 5.81 -20.40
CA GLY A 154 -14.39 6.91 -19.48
C GLY A 154 -13.96 6.68 -18.02
N ARG A 155 -13.16 5.66 -17.74
CA ARG A 155 -12.69 5.30 -16.39
C ARG A 155 -11.18 5.26 -16.34
N CYS A 156 -10.62 5.65 -15.19
CA CYS A 156 -9.21 5.48 -14.91
C CYS A 156 -8.99 4.24 -14.06
N PHE A 157 -7.96 3.46 -14.41
CA PHE A 157 -7.53 2.29 -13.65
C PHE A 157 -6.07 2.48 -13.25
N LEU A 158 -5.80 2.37 -11.94
CA LEU A 158 -4.50 2.58 -11.35
C LEU A 158 -3.97 1.24 -10.81
N GLY A 159 -2.86 0.76 -11.36
CA GLY A 159 -2.22 -0.49 -10.97
C GLY A 159 -1.14 -0.24 -9.91
N TYR A 160 -1.28 -0.85 -8.76
CA TYR A 160 -0.36 -0.74 -7.62
C TYR A 160 0.36 -2.06 -7.34
N GLU A 161 1.52 -1.98 -6.67
CA GLU A 161 2.07 -3.15 -5.99
C GLU A 161 1.09 -3.73 -4.96
N ARG A 162 1.15 -5.06 -4.74
CA ARG A 162 0.35 -5.72 -3.71
C ARG A 162 0.96 -5.42 -2.33
N MET A 163 0.14 -4.92 -1.43
CA MET A 163 0.47 -4.79 0.00
C MET A 163 0.03 -6.03 0.79
N HIS A 164 0.63 -6.23 1.96
CA HIS A 164 0.39 -7.41 2.78
C HIS A 164 -0.71 -7.19 3.83
N ILE A 165 -0.58 -6.12 4.63
CA ILE A 165 -1.45 -5.84 5.76
C ILE A 165 -1.85 -4.36 5.71
N SER A 166 -3.12 -4.02 5.93
CA SER A 166 -3.56 -2.64 6.16
C SER A 166 -3.37 -2.24 7.63
N LEU A 167 -3.25 -0.94 7.90
CA LEU A 167 -3.18 -0.45 9.28
C LEU A 167 -4.42 -0.86 10.10
N GLU A 168 -5.60 -0.83 9.49
CA GLU A 168 -6.84 -1.31 10.12
C GLU A 168 -6.72 -2.78 10.57
N GLN A 169 -6.20 -3.65 9.69
CA GLN A 169 -5.98 -5.06 10.03
C GLN A 169 -4.94 -5.23 11.15
N LEU A 170 -3.87 -4.44 11.13
CA LEU A 170 -2.86 -4.45 12.18
C LEU A 170 -3.49 -4.05 13.54
N CYS A 171 -4.24 -2.94 13.58
CA CYS A 171 -4.90 -2.48 14.80
C CYS A 171 -6.00 -3.44 15.29
N ALA A 172 -6.65 -4.19 14.40
CA ALA A 172 -7.68 -5.15 14.78
C ALA A 172 -7.10 -6.41 15.44
N CYS A 173 -5.86 -6.78 15.08
CA CYS A 173 -5.22 -8.01 15.54
C CYS A 173 -4.19 -7.79 16.66
N ASN A 174 -3.81 -6.54 16.94
CA ASN A 174 -2.70 -6.22 17.84
C ASN A 174 -3.01 -5.02 18.74
N THR A 175 -2.46 -5.05 19.95
CA THR A 175 -2.39 -3.87 20.81
C THR A 175 -1.36 -2.89 20.24
N ILE A 176 -1.79 -1.65 20.02
CA ILE A 176 -0.92 -0.57 19.53
C ILE A 176 -0.35 0.19 20.72
N GLU A 177 0.94 0.48 20.66
CA GLU A 177 1.72 1.18 21.70
C GLU A 177 2.33 2.45 21.10
N ASP A 178 2.83 3.35 21.95
CA ASP A 178 3.46 4.61 21.55
C ASP A 178 4.51 4.44 20.46
N ILE A 179 5.39 3.44 20.60
CA ILE A 179 6.47 3.22 19.64
C ILE A 179 5.96 2.79 18.26
N HIS A 180 4.87 2.03 18.22
CA HIS A 180 4.20 1.65 16.97
C HIS A 180 3.61 2.90 16.29
N ILE A 181 2.91 3.75 17.05
CA ILE A 181 2.32 5.00 16.55
C ILE A 181 3.41 5.94 16.04
N ALA A 182 4.47 6.14 16.83
CA ALA A 182 5.59 7.00 16.46
C ALA A 182 6.26 6.55 15.15
N THR A 183 6.50 5.24 15.01
CA THR A 183 7.06 4.67 13.78
C THR A 183 6.15 4.92 12.59
N ILE A 184 4.85 4.60 12.72
CA ILE A 184 3.88 4.83 11.63
C ILE A 184 3.80 6.30 11.25
N CYS A 185 3.77 7.22 12.21
CA CYS A 185 3.74 8.66 11.97
C CYS A 185 5.00 9.15 11.25
N ARG A 186 6.19 8.73 11.68
CA ARG A 186 7.47 9.11 11.05
C ARG A 186 7.52 8.70 9.58
N GLU A 187 7.25 7.43 9.29
CA GLU A 187 7.25 6.90 7.92
C GLU A 187 6.16 7.56 7.06
N THR A 188 4.99 7.85 7.65
CA THR A 188 3.90 8.56 6.97
C THR A 188 4.28 9.99 6.64
N LEU A 189 4.91 10.72 7.57
CA LEU A 189 5.39 12.09 7.29
C LEU A 189 6.41 12.10 6.16
N SER A 190 7.33 11.14 6.12
CA SER A 190 8.29 10.98 5.02
C SER A 190 7.58 10.79 3.67
N GLY A 191 6.56 9.92 3.63
CA GLY A 191 5.72 9.74 2.45
C GLY A 191 4.95 11.01 2.04
N LEU A 192 4.37 11.74 2.99
CA LEU A 192 3.65 12.99 2.73
C LEU A 192 4.57 14.08 2.16
N LEU A 193 5.80 14.17 2.65
CA LEU A 193 6.81 15.07 2.09
C LEU A 193 7.13 14.75 0.64
N TYR A 194 7.30 13.47 0.30
CA TYR A 194 7.48 13.05 -1.08
C TYR A 194 6.28 13.46 -1.96
N ILE A 195 5.05 13.26 -1.49
CA ILE A 195 3.83 13.64 -2.22
C ILE A 195 3.79 15.15 -2.49
N CYS A 196 4.08 15.97 -1.48
CA CYS A 196 4.10 17.43 -1.64
C CYS A 196 5.25 17.91 -2.53
N ASN A 197 6.46 17.43 -2.27
CA ASN A 197 7.67 18.01 -2.84
C ASN A 197 7.99 17.45 -4.22
N GLU A 198 7.81 16.15 -4.44
CA GLU A 198 8.18 15.48 -5.69
C GLU A 198 6.99 15.33 -6.62
N LEU A 199 5.83 14.92 -6.09
CA LEU A 199 4.63 14.71 -6.90
C LEU A 199 3.80 15.98 -7.12
N LYS A 200 4.13 17.07 -6.39
CA LYS A 200 3.41 18.35 -6.41
C LYS A 200 1.90 18.19 -6.18
N ALA A 201 1.52 17.17 -5.42
CA ALA A 201 0.12 16.83 -5.14
C ALA A 201 -0.21 17.05 -3.67
N SER A 202 -1.50 17.24 -3.38
CA SER A 202 -2.02 17.21 -2.02
C SER A 202 -2.66 15.87 -1.72
N TYR A 203 -2.30 15.22 -0.62
CA TYR A 203 -2.96 13.96 -0.25
C TYR A 203 -4.41 14.24 0.19
N THR A 204 -5.39 13.67 -0.53
CA THR A 204 -6.82 14.01 -0.38
C THR A 204 -7.67 12.91 0.25
N THR A 205 -7.06 11.79 0.63
CA THR A 205 -7.77 10.65 1.21
C THR A 205 -7.46 10.48 2.69
N THR A 206 -8.31 9.73 3.40
CA THR A 206 -8.07 9.35 4.79
C THR A 206 -6.79 8.52 4.88
N LEU A 207 -5.84 8.94 5.75
CA LEU A 207 -4.59 8.20 5.93
C LEU A 207 -4.85 6.81 6.50
N TYR A 208 -5.66 6.70 7.56
CA TYR A 208 -5.88 5.43 8.27
C TYR A 208 -6.28 4.26 7.35
N ASP A 209 -7.20 4.51 6.40
CA ASP A 209 -7.69 3.49 5.46
C ASP A 209 -6.71 3.18 4.32
N ASN A 210 -5.65 3.98 4.19
CA ASN A 210 -4.69 3.90 3.10
C ASN A 210 -3.23 3.76 3.60
N ILE A 211 -3.00 3.51 4.88
CA ILE A 211 -1.70 3.06 5.38
C ILE A 211 -1.64 1.54 5.29
N PHE A 212 -0.54 1.06 4.71
CA PHE A 212 -0.26 -0.36 4.53
C PHE A 212 1.14 -0.70 5.04
N LEU A 213 1.33 -1.95 5.39
CA LEU A 213 2.60 -2.50 5.80
C LEU A 213 3.05 -3.62 4.84
N THR A 214 4.35 -3.66 4.55
CA THR A 214 4.98 -4.82 3.93
C THR A 214 5.15 -5.93 4.97
N ASP A 215 5.48 -7.14 4.50
CA ASP A 215 5.90 -8.27 5.32
C ASP A 215 7.17 -7.97 6.13
N THR A 216 8.02 -7.08 5.64
CA THR A 216 9.20 -6.55 6.36
C THR A 216 8.90 -5.39 7.30
N GLY A 217 7.64 -4.99 7.47
CA GLY A 217 7.24 -3.92 8.40
C GLY A 217 7.39 -2.49 7.87
N ILE A 218 7.66 -2.30 6.56
CA ILE A 218 7.75 -0.96 5.96
C ILE A 218 6.35 -0.36 5.82
N VAL A 219 6.15 0.82 6.41
CA VAL A 219 4.91 1.58 6.35
C VAL A 219 4.84 2.36 5.04
N LYS A 220 3.72 2.25 4.32
CA LYS A 220 3.49 2.89 3.02
C LYS A 220 2.13 3.55 2.91
N ILE A 221 2.10 4.75 2.33
CA ILE A 221 0.87 5.46 1.95
C ILE A 221 0.38 4.96 0.59
N GLY A 222 -0.84 4.46 0.57
CA GLY A 222 -1.54 3.99 -0.62
C GLY A 222 -2.37 5.07 -1.30
N ASN A 223 -2.88 4.72 -2.48
CA ASN A 223 -3.87 5.50 -3.22
C ASN A 223 -3.42 6.92 -3.62
N VAL A 224 -2.10 7.15 -3.69
CA VAL A 224 -1.53 8.46 -4.05
C VAL A 224 -1.93 8.89 -5.46
N GLY A 225 -2.03 7.95 -6.41
CA GLY A 225 -2.49 8.25 -7.76
C GLY A 225 -3.89 8.89 -7.81
N ARG A 226 -4.78 8.57 -6.85
CA ARG A 226 -6.06 9.28 -6.71
C ARG A 226 -5.86 10.75 -6.37
N SER A 227 -4.90 11.04 -5.49
CA SER A 227 -4.57 12.42 -5.10
C SER A 227 -3.94 13.23 -6.24
N MET A 228 -3.24 12.59 -7.18
CA MET A 228 -2.72 13.25 -8.38
C MET A 228 -3.82 13.65 -9.37
N ILE A 229 -4.90 12.86 -9.47
CA ILE A 229 -5.99 13.11 -10.44
C ILE A 229 -7.18 13.88 -9.85
N SER A 230 -7.19 14.07 -8.54
CA SER A 230 -8.18 14.88 -7.84
C SER A 230 -7.96 16.35 -8.17
N THR A 231 -9.02 17.04 -8.61
CA THR A 231 -8.99 18.50 -8.67
C THR A 231 -8.71 19.07 -7.28
N PRO A 232 -7.87 20.11 -7.14
CA PRO A 232 -7.68 20.80 -5.86
C PRO A 232 -9.04 21.26 -5.32
N SER A 233 -9.57 20.59 -4.30
CA SER A 233 -10.81 21.02 -3.67
C SER A 233 -10.55 22.26 -2.82
N ALA A 234 -11.49 23.21 -2.82
CA ALA A 234 -11.40 24.45 -2.05
C ALA A 234 -11.30 24.26 -0.51
N LYS A 235 -11.57 23.04 -0.01
CA LYS A 235 -11.27 22.62 1.37
C LYS A 235 -10.14 21.60 1.35
N GLN A 236 -8.90 22.05 1.21
CA GLN A 236 -7.77 21.21 1.63
C GLN A 236 -7.73 21.27 3.15
N GLU A 237 -8.26 20.25 3.83
CA GLU A 237 -7.84 19.99 5.21
C GLU A 237 -6.32 19.79 5.17
N GLY A 238 -5.59 20.51 6.04
CA GLY A 238 -4.13 20.48 6.01
C GLY A 238 -3.62 19.05 6.20
N GLN A 239 -2.64 18.61 5.41
CA GLN A 239 -2.08 17.26 5.53
C GLN A 239 -1.56 16.95 6.95
N ASN A 240 -1.22 17.99 7.72
CA ASN A 240 -0.82 17.89 9.12
C ASN A 240 -1.97 17.36 10.00
N ASP A 241 -3.18 17.87 9.77
CA ASP A 241 -4.41 17.46 10.47
C ASP A 241 -4.73 15.97 10.21
N ALA A 242 -4.39 15.49 9.01
CA ALA A 242 -4.54 14.08 8.68
C ALA A 242 -3.67 13.16 9.56
N VAL A 243 -2.46 13.60 9.96
CA VAL A 243 -1.58 12.84 10.87
C VAL A 243 -2.14 12.85 12.29
N GLY A 244 -2.71 13.96 12.76
CA GLY A 244 -3.41 14.00 14.05
C GLY A 244 -4.60 13.04 14.09
N LYS A 245 -5.44 13.07 13.05
CA LYS A 245 -6.55 12.12 12.86
C LYS A 245 -6.06 10.67 12.80
N LEU A 246 -4.91 10.41 12.18
CA LEU A 246 -4.28 9.09 12.12
C LEU A 246 -3.88 8.59 13.53
N ILE A 247 -3.28 9.44 14.35
CA ILE A 247 -2.94 9.12 15.76
C ILE A 247 -4.21 8.76 16.53
N LEU A 248 -5.27 9.57 16.43
CA LEU A 248 -6.52 9.33 17.15
C LEU A 248 -7.18 8.01 16.74
N ARG A 249 -7.11 7.65 15.45
CA ARG A 249 -7.63 6.38 14.94
C ARG A 249 -6.88 5.16 15.47
N MET A 250 -5.57 5.27 15.70
CA MET A 250 -4.77 4.19 16.31
C MET A 250 -4.94 4.13 17.84
N ALA A 251 -4.94 5.29 18.50
CA ALA A 251 -4.99 5.39 19.96
C ALA A 251 -6.38 5.13 20.54
N GLN A 252 -7.44 5.48 19.81
CA GLN A 252 -8.83 5.39 20.28
C GLN A 252 -9.80 5.07 19.12
N PRO A 253 -9.63 3.91 18.44
CA PRO A 253 -10.42 3.56 17.25
C PRO A 253 -11.94 3.58 17.48
N GLY A 254 -12.40 3.13 18.64
CA GLY A 254 -13.83 3.11 18.97
C GLY A 254 -14.45 4.50 19.20
N VAL A 255 -13.64 5.50 19.60
CA VAL A 255 -14.11 6.87 19.83
C VAL A 255 -14.25 7.61 18.51
N THR A 256 -13.21 7.55 17.68
CA THR A 256 -13.18 8.19 16.36
C THR A 256 -14.21 7.61 15.39
N PHE A 257 -14.60 6.35 15.56
CA PHE A 257 -15.72 5.78 14.82
C PHE A 257 -17.08 6.39 15.21
N LYS A 258 -17.30 6.65 16.50
CA LYS A 258 -18.57 7.21 17.01
C LYS A 258 -18.66 8.73 16.86
N ASN A 259 -17.53 9.41 16.96
CA ASN A 259 -17.42 10.86 16.82
C ASN A 259 -16.24 11.19 15.88
N PRO A 260 -16.47 11.23 14.56
CA PRO A 260 -15.42 11.51 13.58
C PRO A 260 -14.79 12.90 13.71
N ASP A 261 -15.51 13.85 14.32
CA ASP A 261 -15.06 15.23 14.54
C ASP A 261 -14.26 15.39 15.85
N GLU A 262 -14.11 14.30 16.63
CA GLU A 262 -13.27 14.30 17.82
C GLU A 262 -11.81 14.48 17.45
N TYR A 263 -11.20 15.58 17.90
CA TYR A 263 -9.78 15.88 17.68
C TYR A 263 -8.95 15.82 18.96
N LYS A 264 -9.49 15.31 20.07
CA LYS A 264 -8.76 15.20 21.34
C LYS A 264 -8.58 13.75 21.75
N LEU A 265 -7.40 13.45 22.30
CA LEU A 265 -7.17 12.22 23.05
C LEU A 265 -8.05 12.25 24.31
N ARG A 266 -8.91 11.26 24.47
CA ARG A 266 -9.85 11.18 25.59
C ARG A 266 -9.16 10.80 26.91
N TYR A 267 -8.08 10.04 26.81
CA TYR A 267 -7.31 9.51 27.93
C TYR A 267 -5.82 9.79 27.70
N PRO A 268 -5.39 11.07 27.67
CA PRO A 268 -4.01 11.45 27.37
C PRO A 268 -3.01 10.86 28.38
N GLU A 269 -3.44 10.57 29.61
CA GLU A 269 -2.64 9.94 30.66
C GLU A 269 -2.21 8.50 30.35
N ARG A 270 -2.84 7.85 29.37
CA ARG A 270 -2.46 6.50 28.92
C ARG A 270 -1.30 6.50 27.93
N TRP A 271 -0.91 7.67 27.44
CA TRP A 271 0.10 7.85 26.40
C TRP A 271 1.28 8.64 26.95
N SER A 272 2.44 8.50 26.32
CA SER A 272 3.60 9.31 26.67
C SER A 272 3.33 10.79 26.45
N LYS A 273 4.04 11.62 27.21
CA LYS A 273 3.99 13.09 27.05
C LYS A 273 4.37 13.49 25.62
N ASP A 274 5.37 12.82 25.04
CA ASP A 274 5.86 13.08 23.70
C ASP A 274 4.78 12.81 22.65
N LEU A 275 4.02 11.70 22.76
CA LEU A 275 2.93 11.42 21.83
C LEU A 275 1.80 12.46 21.95
N VAL A 276 1.45 12.84 23.18
CA VAL A 276 0.40 13.85 23.43
C VAL A 276 0.81 15.22 22.87
N GLU A 277 2.07 15.62 23.08
CA GLU A 277 2.60 16.87 22.55
C GLU A 277 2.71 16.85 21.02
N PHE A 278 3.21 15.76 20.46
CA PHE A 278 3.28 15.56 19.02
C PHE A 278 1.89 15.62 18.38
N HIS A 279 0.90 14.93 18.95
CA HIS A 279 -0.49 15.02 18.51
C HIS A 279 -1.00 16.46 18.54
N ARG A 280 -0.74 17.23 19.61
CA ARG A 280 -1.11 18.65 19.68
C ARG A 280 -0.43 19.46 18.57
N ALA A 281 0.84 19.19 18.27
CA ALA A 281 1.59 19.89 17.24
C ALA A 281 1.04 19.65 15.83
N THR A 282 0.42 18.48 15.56
CA THR A 282 -0.16 18.18 14.23
C THR A 282 -1.23 19.17 13.77
N GLY A 283 -1.93 19.82 14.70
CA GLY A 283 -2.93 20.85 14.38
C GLY A 283 -2.36 22.26 14.16
N ALA A 284 -1.06 22.47 14.42
CA ALA A 284 -0.46 23.81 14.46
C ALA A 284 0.72 23.99 13.49
N VAL A 285 1.45 22.92 13.16
CA VAL A 285 2.71 23.02 12.42
C VAL A 285 2.67 22.22 11.11
N SER A 286 3.47 22.61 10.12
CA SER A 286 3.52 21.98 8.79
C SER A 286 4.09 20.56 8.82
N VAL A 287 3.76 19.70 7.84
CA VAL A 287 4.37 18.36 7.65
C VAL A 287 5.90 18.45 7.67
N THR A 288 6.47 19.47 7.03
CA THR A 288 7.92 19.70 6.97
C THR A 288 8.52 19.93 8.35
N ASP A 289 7.85 20.71 9.19
CA ASP A 289 8.35 21.01 10.52
C ASP A 289 8.10 19.86 11.50
N LEU A 290 6.95 19.16 11.37
CA LEU A 290 6.68 17.93 12.11
C LEU A 290 7.74 16.86 11.85
N HIS A 291 8.17 16.70 10.59
CA HIS A 291 9.21 15.75 10.23
C HIS A 291 10.60 16.14 10.73
N LYS A 292 10.90 17.44 10.87
CA LYS A 292 12.18 17.91 11.44
C LYS A 292 12.27 17.72 12.96
N GLY A 293 11.12 17.63 13.63
CA GLY A 293 11.03 17.43 15.07
C GLY A 293 11.09 15.97 15.53
N LEU A 294 11.20 15.02 14.59
CA LEU A 294 11.36 13.58 14.84
C LEU A 294 12.83 13.16 14.71
#